data_AF-A0A8C2DYW6-F1
#
_entry.id   AF-A0A8C2DYW6-F1
#
_cell.length_a   1.000
_cell.length_b   1.000
_cell.length_c   1.000
_cell.angle_alpha   90.00
_cell.angle_beta   90.00
_cell.angle_gamma   90.00
#
_symmetry.space_group_name_H-M   'P 1'
#
loop_
_entity.id
_entity.type
_entity.pdbx_description
1 polymer ?
#
loop_
_entity_poly.entity_id
_entity_poly.type
_entity_poly.pdbx_seq_one_letter_code
_entity_poly.pdbx_strand_id
1 'polypeptide(L)'
;MEPQAKRRKEMDKYDTWDVLPVLSDEQSRDTELLPTYAAPIIEKRQTSRLVKELSLIYPLPGLQHIKRVRACKDKSTPHPLEVIVCLARDVQVIDCKEVTLADLLHSQSFDSIGLGEPFLVKIPANPPLTRPQFEKASKHWPTSFYEDKQVTSALRGQFTADQKAKVQEYMTAAVEAGESGGEMGMDAVGAVIVDPESEQIVAVGHDCKCGSHPLHHAVMVCIDLMACGQGGGAYNYEKYPACRVSKTGQPYICTGYDLYVTGEPCVMCAMALVHTRIKRVFYGAPSTDGAFGTKFKIHLQKDLNHHFEVYEGVMRNACEFPQKY
;
A
#
# COMPACT_ATOMS: atom_id res chain seq x y z
N MET A 1 25.19 39.02 6.72
CA MET A 1 24.99 37.96 5.72
C MET A 1 25.61 36.69 6.25
N GLU A 2 24.81 35.81 6.83
CA GLU A 2 25.31 34.47 7.17
C GLU A 2 25.53 33.66 5.90
N PRO A 3 26.65 32.91 5.79
CA PRO A 3 26.99 32.18 4.58
C PRO A 3 25.97 31.06 4.33
N GLN A 4 25.45 30.98 3.09
CA GLN A 4 24.50 29.97 2.61
C GLN A 4 24.91 28.51 2.96
N ALA A 5 26.20 28.24 3.12
CA ALA A 5 26.74 26.94 3.52
C ALA A 5 26.36 26.52 4.96
N LYS A 6 26.07 27.46 5.87
CA LYS A 6 25.59 27.15 7.23
C LYS A 6 24.10 26.80 7.25
N ARG A 7 23.25 27.48 6.46
CA ARG A 7 21.83 27.13 6.29
C ARG A 7 21.63 25.73 5.73
N ARG A 8 22.42 25.33 4.71
CA ARG A 8 22.39 23.97 4.15
C ARG A 8 22.70 22.87 5.19
N LYS A 9 23.63 23.14 6.13
CA LYS A 9 24.01 22.19 7.19
C LYS A 9 23.01 22.07 8.33
N GLU A 10 22.16 23.07 8.55
CA GLU A 10 21.10 23.00 9.58
C GLU A 10 19.85 22.27 9.08
N MET A 11 19.54 22.32 7.77
CA MET A 11 18.46 21.52 7.15
C MET A 11 18.71 20.01 7.20
N ASP A 12 19.97 19.57 7.06
CA ASP A 12 20.36 18.15 7.08
C ASP A 12 20.13 17.44 8.43
N LYS A 13 19.96 18.21 9.52
CA LYS A 13 19.94 17.64 10.88
C LYS A 13 18.56 17.17 11.34
N TYR A 14 17.50 17.47 10.58
CA TYR A 14 16.10 17.17 10.94
C TYR A 14 15.30 16.45 9.85
N ASP A 15 15.87 16.22 8.66
CA ASP A 15 15.12 15.65 7.54
C ASP A 15 15.38 14.15 7.38
N THR A 16 15.12 13.38 8.44
CA THR A 16 14.99 11.92 8.29
C THR A 16 13.62 11.64 7.69
N TRP A 17 13.57 11.54 6.36
CA TRP A 17 12.38 11.13 5.63
C TRP A 17 12.51 9.68 5.14
N ASP A 18 11.36 9.00 5.04
CA ASP A 18 11.24 7.65 4.54
C ASP A 18 10.30 7.63 3.33
N VAL A 19 10.60 6.75 2.38
CA VAL A 19 9.73 6.49 1.23
C VAL A 19 8.74 5.41 1.62
N LEU A 20 7.49 5.78 1.85
CA LEU A 20 6.47 4.86 2.32
C LEU A 20 5.53 4.47 1.17
N PRO A 21 5.35 3.18 0.85
CA PRO A 21 4.39 2.78 -0.18
C PRO A 21 2.96 3.04 0.28
N VAL A 22 2.13 3.59 -0.61
CA VAL A 22 0.71 3.79 -0.33
C VAL A 22 -0.08 2.54 -0.73
N LEU A 23 -0.42 1.75 0.29
CA LEU A 23 -1.07 0.44 0.16
C LEU A 23 -2.59 0.54 0.14
N SER A 24 -3.24 -0.50 -0.37
CA SER A 24 -4.71 -0.66 -0.25
C SER A 24 -5.12 -0.86 1.21
N ASP A 25 -6.38 -0.58 1.53
CA ASP A 25 -6.90 -0.79 2.89
C ASP A 25 -6.77 -2.25 3.33
N GLU A 26 -6.95 -3.20 2.41
CA GLU A 26 -6.79 -4.63 2.68
C GLU A 26 -5.33 -5.02 2.99
N GLN A 27 -4.36 -4.31 2.43
CA GLN A 27 -2.92 -4.53 2.64
C GLN A 27 -2.39 -3.81 3.88
N SER A 28 -2.98 -2.68 4.26
CA SER A 28 -2.61 -1.90 5.44
C SER A 28 -3.40 -2.27 6.71
N ARG A 29 -4.50 -3.02 6.59
CA ARG A 29 -5.30 -3.44 7.75
C ARG A 29 -4.50 -4.27 8.75
N ASP A 30 -4.91 -4.16 10.00
CA ASP A 30 -4.46 -5.02 11.07
C ASP A 30 -4.98 -6.46 10.93
N THR A 31 -4.27 -7.38 11.59
CA THR A 31 -4.66 -8.79 11.65
C THR A 31 -5.86 -8.97 12.57
N GLU A 32 -7.06 -8.87 12.02
CA GLU A 32 -8.30 -9.20 12.71
C GLU A 32 -8.36 -10.70 13.07
N LEU A 33 -8.92 -11.02 14.23
CA LEU A 33 -8.97 -12.37 14.77
C LEU A 33 -10.39 -12.83 15.08
N LEU A 34 -10.68 -14.09 14.75
CA LEU A 34 -11.96 -14.74 15.03
C LEU A 34 -11.83 -15.75 16.19
N PRO A 35 -12.74 -15.72 17.18
CA PRO A 35 -12.85 -16.78 18.17
C PRO A 35 -13.33 -18.07 17.52
N THR A 36 -12.62 -19.16 17.78
CA THR A 36 -12.80 -20.47 17.12
C THR A 36 -12.56 -21.58 18.13
N TYR A 37 -13.36 -22.63 18.09
CA TYR A 37 -13.12 -23.83 18.88
C TYR A 37 -12.16 -24.76 18.14
N ALA A 38 -11.07 -25.12 18.79
CA ALA A 38 -10.14 -26.15 18.34
C ALA A 38 -10.12 -27.30 19.35
N ALA A 39 -9.69 -28.47 18.94
CA ALA A 39 -9.61 -29.65 19.79
C ALA A 39 -8.34 -30.47 19.49
N PRO A 40 -7.72 -31.12 20.48
CA PRO A 40 -6.59 -32.00 20.25
C PRO A 40 -7.06 -33.28 19.54
N ILE A 41 -6.25 -33.77 18.60
CA ILE A 41 -6.45 -35.08 17.98
C ILE A 41 -5.70 -36.11 18.83
N ILE A 42 -6.47 -36.88 19.60
CA ILE A 42 -5.97 -37.94 20.48
C ILE A 42 -5.44 -39.11 19.66
N GLU A 43 -6.16 -39.50 18.61
CA GLU A 43 -5.78 -40.61 17.73
C GLU A 43 -5.33 -40.13 16.35
N LYS A 44 -4.02 -40.09 16.12
CA LYS A 44 -3.45 -39.61 14.84
C LYS A 44 -3.99 -40.34 13.61
N ARG A 45 -4.36 -41.62 13.72
CA ARG A 45 -4.95 -42.41 12.61
C ARG A 45 -6.30 -41.86 12.13
N GLN A 46 -7.04 -41.17 13.01
CA GLN A 46 -8.35 -40.60 12.72
C GLN A 46 -8.28 -39.22 12.04
N THR A 47 -7.10 -38.59 11.95
CA THR A 47 -6.93 -37.21 11.45
C THR A 47 -7.66 -36.95 10.13
N SER A 48 -7.43 -37.79 9.11
CA SER A 48 -8.02 -37.59 7.77
C SER A 48 -9.54 -37.72 7.77
N ARG A 49 -10.10 -38.57 8.64
CA ARG A 49 -11.54 -38.75 8.82
C ARG A 49 -12.14 -37.53 9.51
N LEU A 50 -11.59 -37.15 10.68
CA LEU A 50 -12.03 -36.00 11.46
C LEU A 50 -12.03 -34.71 10.61
N VAL A 51 -10.97 -34.46 9.85
CA VAL A 51 -10.89 -33.28 8.96
C VAL A 51 -11.99 -33.29 7.90
N LYS A 52 -12.27 -34.44 7.28
CA LYS A 52 -13.32 -34.57 6.26
C LYS A 52 -14.71 -34.34 6.85
N GLU A 53 -15.03 -35.04 7.92
CA GLU A 53 -16.33 -34.95 8.59
C GLU A 53 -16.56 -33.53 9.13
N LEU A 54 -15.61 -32.95 9.86
CA LEU A 54 -15.69 -31.57 10.34
C LEU A 54 -15.85 -30.56 9.19
N SER A 55 -15.32 -30.84 7.99
CA SER A 55 -15.49 -29.98 6.82
C SER A 55 -16.88 -30.04 6.19
N LEU A 56 -17.61 -31.12 6.41
CA LEU A 56 -19.01 -31.24 5.99
C LEU A 56 -19.94 -30.57 6.99
N ILE A 57 -19.66 -30.76 8.28
CA ILE A 57 -20.47 -30.31 9.42
C ILE A 57 -20.29 -28.81 9.67
N TYR A 58 -19.03 -28.37 9.72
CA TYR A 58 -18.62 -27.00 9.97
C TYR A 58 -17.63 -26.55 8.88
N PRO A 59 -18.15 -26.21 7.69
CA PRO A 59 -17.31 -25.60 6.66
C PRO A 59 -16.79 -24.25 7.14
N LEU A 60 -15.61 -23.85 6.64
CA LEU A 60 -14.97 -22.57 6.98
C LEU A 60 -14.97 -21.65 5.75
N PRO A 61 -16.13 -21.12 5.32
CA PRO A 61 -16.23 -20.29 4.13
C PRO A 61 -15.41 -19.00 4.29
N GLY A 62 -14.65 -18.63 3.24
CA GLY A 62 -13.77 -17.46 3.25
C GLY A 62 -12.45 -17.64 4.02
N LEU A 63 -12.26 -18.78 4.71
CA LEU A 63 -11.05 -19.09 5.48
C LEU A 63 -10.18 -20.16 4.80
N GLN A 64 -10.17 -20.21 3.46
CA GLN A 64 -9.36 -21.20 2.71
C GLN A 64 -7.84 -21.02 2.95
N HIS A 65 -7.43 -19.85 3.43
CA HIS A 65 -6.06 -19.56 3.83
C HIS A 65 -5.67 -20.25 5.16
N ILE A 66 -6.63 -20.63 6.00
CA ILE A 66 -6.37 -21.26 7.29
C ILE A 66 -6.15 -22.77 7.11
N LYS A 67 -5.04 -23.29 7.65
CA LYS A 67 -4.81 -24.75 7.68
C LYS A 67 -5.64 -25.34 8.81
N ARG A 68 -6.59 -26.24 8.51
CA ARG A 68 -7.52 -26.79 9.52
C ARG A 68 -6.83 -27.53 10.67
N VAL A 69 -5.66 -28.10 10.42
CA VAL A 69 -4.86 -28.86 11.40
C VAL A 69 -3.52 -28.17 11.63
N ARG A 70 -3.05 -28.16 12.88
CA ARG A 70 -1.69 -27.74 13.26
C ARG A 70 -1.03 -28.76 14.17
N ALA A 71 0.29 -28.66 14.27
CA ALA A 71 1.02 -29.32 15.36
C ALA A 71 0.73 -28.61 16.68
N CYS A 72 0.62 -29.37 17.77
CA CYS A 72 0.47 -28.80 19.10
C CYS A 72 1.67 -27.91 19.44
N LYS A 73 1.41 -26.80 20.15
CA LYS A 73 2.47 -25.86 20.55
C LYS A 73 3.35 -26.44 21.66
N ASP A 74 2.73 -27.17 22.58
CA ASP A 74 3.42 -27.88 23.64
C ASP A 74 3.97 -29.20 23.09
N LYS A 75 5.28 -29.42 23.19
CA LYS A 75 5.90 -30.68 22.72
C LYS A 75 5.82 -31.79 23.77
N SER A 76 5.40 -31.48 25.00
CA SER A 76 5.26 -32.44 26.09
C SER A 76 3.90 -33.16 26.07
N THR A 77 2.92 -32.64 25.33
CA THR A 77 1.62 -33.30 25.21
C THR A 77 1.73 -34.63 24.44
N PRO A 78 1.00 -35.67 24.87
CA PRO A 78 0.90 -36.92 24.13
C PRO A 78 0.16 -36.77 22.78
N HIS A 79 -0.49 -35.62 22.53
CA HIS A 79 -1.31 -35.38 21.35
C HIS A 79 -0.62 -34.41 20.39
N PRO A 80 -0.01 -34.91 19.29
CA PRO A 80 0.86 -34.08 18.46
C PRO A 80 0.11 -33.07 17.57
N LEU A 81 -1.21 -33.18 17.43
CA LEU A 81 -2.00 -32.41 16.48
C LEU A 81 -3.24 -31.81 17.13
N GLU A 82 -3.64 -30.65 16.61
CA GLU A 82 -4.88 -29.95 16.96
C GLU A 82 -5.65 -29.61 15.69
N VAL A 83 -6.98 -29.65 15.74
CA VAL A 83 -7.87 -29.39 14.62
C VAL A 83 -8.89 -28.32 14.97
N ILE A 84 -9.20 -27.45 14.01
CA ILE A 84 -10.32 -26.51 14.11
C ILE A 84 -11.62 -27.29 13.95
N VAL A 85 -12.49 -27.16 14.96
CA VAL A 85 -13.84 -27.74 14.97
C VAL A 85 -14.79 -26.80 14.25
N CYS A 86 -15.07 -25.62 14.81
CA CYS A 86 -16.02 -24.63 14.28
C CYS A 86 -15.67 -23.21 14.74
N LEU A 87 -16.29 -22.20 14.12
CA LEU A 87 -16.21 -20.82 14.61
C LEU A 87 -17.14 -20.65 15.80
N ALA A 88 -16.75 -19.83 16.78
CA ALA A 88 -17.56 -19.66 17.99
C ALA A 88 -18.95 -19.04 17.71
N ARG A 89 -19.10 -18.32 16.59
CA ARG A 89 -20.38 -17.75 16.15
C ARG A 89 -21.33 -18.77 15.51
N ASP A 90 -20.81 -19.92 15.08
CA ASP A 90 -21.61 -20.95 14.41
C ASP A 90 -22.37 -21.83 15.42
N VAL A 91 -22.07 -21.67 16.71
CA VAL A 91 -22.65 -22.43 17.82
C VAL A 91 -23.31 -21.48 18.82
N GLN A 92 -24.53 -21.80 19.24
CA GLN A 92 -25.21 -21.09 20.32
C GLN A 92 -24.85 -21.75 21.65
N VAL A 93 -23.71 -21.39 22.21
CA VAL A 93 -23.31 -21.88 23.53
C VAL A 93 -24.01 -21.02 24.58
N ILE A 94 -24.88 -21.64 25.38
CA ILE A 94 -25.51 -21.03 26.56
C ILE A 94 -24.41 -20.86 27.62
N ASP A 95 -24.29 -19.68 28.22
CA ASP A 95 -23.28 -19.22 29.18
C ASP A 95 -22.67 -20.33 30.10
N CYS A 96 -21.69 -21.06 29.58
CA CYS A 96 -21.04 -22.21 30.23
C CYS A 96 -19.53 -21.97 30.24
N LYS A 97 -18.91 -22.08 31.42
CA LYS A 97 -17.47 -21.84 31.62
C LYS A 97 -16.58 -22.86 30.92
N GLU A 98 -17.10 -24.04 30.60
CA GLU A 98 -16.44 -25.08 29.84
C GLU A 98 -17.41 -25.59 28.77
N VAL A 99 -16.96 -25.57 27.52
CA VAL A 99 -17.73 -26.07 26.37
C VAL A 99 -17.23 -27.46 26.05
N THR A 100 -18.12 -28.43 25.97
CA THR A 100 -17.77 -29.82 25.66
C THR A 100 -17.91 -30.11 24.17
N LEU A 101 -17.32 -31.22 23.69
CA LEU A 101 -17.60 -31.69 22.33
C LEU A 101 -19.10 -31.95 22.10
N ALA A 102 -19.81 -32.43 23.12
CA ALA A 102 -21.24 -32.68 23.05
C ALA A 102 -22.00 -31.38 22.78
N ASP A 103 -21.64 -30.27 23.42
CA ASP A 103 -22.28 -28.97 23.19
C ASP A 103 -22.06 -28.47 21.75
N LEU A 104 -20.88 -28.71 21.18
CA LEU A 104 -20.54 -28.30 19.81
C LEU A 104 -21.11 -29.20 18.72
N LEU A 105 -21.34 -30.48 19.01
CA LEU A 105 -21.67 -31.50 18.01
C LEU A 105 -23.03 -32.19 18.25
N HIS A 106 -23.81 -31.72 19.23
CA HIS A 106 -25.03 -32.36 19.76
C HIS A 106 -26.08 -32.74 18.70
N SER A 107 -26.12 -32.02 17.58
CA SER A 107 -27.14 -32.16 16.54
C SER A 107 -26.70 -32.98 15.33
N GLN A 108 -25.44 -33.43 15.29
CA GLN A 108 -24.88 -34.08 14.11
C GLN A 108 -24.41 -35.49 14.46
N SER A 109 -24.67 -36.47 13.58
CA SER A 109 -24.15 -37.83 13.71
C SER A 109 -22.63 -37.85 13.48
N PHE A 110 -21.89 -37.22 14.38
CA PHE A 110 -20.45 -37.11 14.35
C PHE A 110 -19.86 -38.10 15.34
N ASP A 111 -18.94 -38.92 14.85
CA ASP A 111 -18.21 -39.82 15.71
C ASP A 111 -16.96 -39.11 16.24
N SER A 112 -17.04 -38.68 17.50
CA SER A 112 -15.98 -37.96 18.21
C SER A 112 -14.77 -38.81 18.59
N ILE A 113 -14.75 -40.11 18.25
CA ILE A 113 -13.61 -40.99 18.51
C ILE A 113 -12.31 -40.39 17.94
N GLY A 114 -11.33 -40.22 18.84
CA GLY A 114 -10.02 -39.68 18.52
C GLY A 114 -9.91 -38.16 18.62
N LEU A 115 -10.97 -37.46 19.03
CA LEU A 115 -10.99 -36.02 19.31
C LEU A 115 -11.08 -35.79 20.83
N GLY A 116 -10.25 -34.91 21.39
CA GLY A 116 -10.34 -34.52 22.80
C GLY A 116 -11.21 -33.29 23.01
N GLU A 117 -11.30 -32.84 24.26
CA GLU A 117 -12.15 -31.71 24.61
C GLU A 117 -11.74 -30.40 23.91
N PRO A 118 -12.71 -29.58 23.49
CA PRO A 118 -12.44 -28.39 22.73
C PRO A 118 -11.98 -27.24 23.64
N PHE A 119 -11.23 -26.32 23.06
CA PHE A 119 -10.75 -25.11 23.71
C PHE A 119 -10.82 -23.93 22.75
N LEU A 120 -10.95 -22.74 23.31
CA LEU A 120 -11.10 -21.53 22.52
C LEU A 120 -9.73 -21.00 22.06
N VAL A 121 -9.62 -20.72 20.77
CA VAL A 121 -8.46 -20.07 20.14
C VAL A 121 -8.90 -18.89 19.30
N LYS A 122 -7.94 -18.00 19.01
CA LYS A 122 -8.13 -16.90 18.05
C LYS A 122 -7.36 -17.22 16.77
N ILE A 123 -8.04 -17.20 15.63
CA ILE A 123 -7.43 -17.42 14.31
C ILE A 123 -7.55 -16.16 13.44
N PRO A 124 -6.68 -15.94 12.45
CA PRO A 124 -6.82 -14.83 11.51
C PRO A 124 -8.16 -14.87 10.77
N ALA A 125 -8.87 -13.74 10.73
CA ALA A 125 -10.16 -13.60 10.06
C ALA A 125 -10.02 -13.53 8.54
N ASN A 126 -8.87 -13.04 8.08
CA ASN A 126 -8.64 -12.64 6.71
C ASN A 126 -7.29 -13.16 6.19
N PRO A 127 -7.19 -13.47 4.88
CA PRO A 127 -5.93 -13.88 4.29
C PRO A 127 -4.90 -12.75 4.39
N PRO A 128 -3.65 -13.05 4.80
CA PRO A 128 -2.59 -12.07 4.78
C PRO A 128 -2.24 -11.72 3.33
N LEU A 129 -2.18 -10.43 3.03
CA LEU A 129 -1.78 -9.90 1.72
C LEU A 129 -0.33 -9.42 1.70
N THR A 130 0.25 -9.19 2.89
CA THR A 130 1.62 -8.72 3.06
C THR A 130 2.43 -9.65 3.95
N ARG A 131 3.76 -9.65 3.79
CA ARG A 131 4.65 -10.47 4.65
C ARG A 131 4.55 -10.09 6.14
N PRO A 132 4.49 -8.79 6.54
CA PRO A 132 4.23 -8.43 7.92
C PRO A 132 2.88 -8.93 8.46
N GLN A 133 1.81 -8.89 7.64
CA GLN A 133 0.52 -9.49 8.02
C GLN A 133 0.65 -11.00 8.20
N PHE A 134 1.33 -11.69 7.29
CA PHE A 134 1.55 -13.13 7.38
C PHE A 134 2.32 -13.54 8.64
N GLU A 135 3.38 -12.81 8.97
CA GLU A 135 4.17 -13.05 10.17
C GLU A 135 3.37 -12.84 11.45
N LYS A 136 2.49 -11.83 11.49
CA LYS A 136 1.54 -11.62 12.59
C LYS A 136 0.50 -12.74 12.65
N ALA A 137 -0.17 -13.03 11.54
CA ALA A 137 -1.24 -14.02 11.42
C ALA A 137 -0.77 -15.44 11.81
N SER A 138 0.42 -15.83 11.34
CA SER A 138 0.99 -17.17 11.57
C SER A 138 1.29 -17.45 13.05
N LYS A 139 1.43 -16.43 13.90
CA LYS A 139 1.59 -16.60 15.37
C LYS A 139 0.31 -17.12 16.03
N HIS A 140 -0.85 -16.78 15.46
CA HIS A 140 -2.16 -17.18 15.96
C HIS A 140 -2.53 -18.59 15.50
N TRP A 141 -2.48 -18.83 14.19
CA TRP A 141 -2.78 -20.12 13.60
C TRP A 141 -2.05 -20.29 12.25
N PRO A 142 -1.61 -21.50 11.86
CA PRO A 142 -0.98 -21.69 10.57
C PRO A 142 -1.87 -21.25 9.40
N THR A 143 -1.37 -20.29 8.65
CA THR A 143 -2.03 -19.74 7.46
C THR A 143 -1.17 -19.97 6.23
N SER A 144 -1.80 -20.08 5.07
CA SER A 144 -1.16 -19.98 3.77
C SER A 144 -0.94 -18.52 3.43
N PHE A 145 0.15 -18.23 2.71
CA PHE A 145 0.47 -16.90 2.20
C PHE A 145 1.08 -17.06 0.81
N TYR A 146 0.48 -16.38 -0.15
CA TYR A 146 0.97 -16.28 -1.52
C TYR A 146 1.49 -14.87 -1.70
N GLU A 147 2.80 -14.77 -1.85
CA GLU A 147 3.48 -13.48 -1.89
C GLU A 147 3.24 -12.78 -3.23
N ASP A 148 2.63 -11.60 -3.17
CA ASP A 148 2.59 -10.69 -4.31
C ASP A 148 3.94 -9.98 -4.44
N LYS A 149 4.61 -10.18 -5.57
CA LYS A 149 5.95 -9.64 -5.82
C LYS A 149 5.97 -8.11 -5.90
N GLN A 150 4.92 -7.49 -6.43
CA GLN A 150 4.83 -6.02 -6.55
C GLN A 150 4.65 -5.40 -5.17
N VAL A 151 3.70 -5.91 -4.39
CA VAL A 151 3.44 -5.46 -3.02
C VAL A 151 4.65 -5.70 -2.14
N THR A 152 5.33 -6.83 -2.32
CA THR A 152 6.57 -7.14 -1.58
C THR A 152 7.71 -6.23 -1.97
N SER A 153 7.87 -5.90 -3.26
CA SER A 153 8.87 -4.93 -3.72
C SER A 153 8.63 -3.56 -3.10
N ALA A 154 7.39 -3.08 -3.18
CA ALA A 154 6.97 -1.81 -2.60
C ALA A 154 7.17 -1.76 -1.07
N LEU A 155 6.77 -2.81 -0.36
CA LEU A 155 6.91 -2.93 1.10
C LEU A 155 8.33 -3.20 1.57
N ARG A 156 9.13 -3.91 0.78
CA ARG A 156 10.54 -4.13 1.12
C ARG A 156 11.25 -2.80 1.28
N GLY A 157 10.80 -1.75 0.57
CA GLY A 157 10.80 -0.35 1.02
C GLY A 157 12.14 0.24 1.48
N GLN A 158 13.22 -0.52 1.43
CA GLN A 158 14.57 -0.10 1.68
C GLN A 158 15.11 0.32 0.33
N PHE A 159 14.66 1.49 -0.10
CA PHE A 159 15.45 2.28 -1.03
C PHE A 159 16.87 2.33 -0.44
N THR A 160 17.85 1.88 -1.22
CA THR A 160 19.25 1.97 -0.80
C THR A 160 19.60 3.44 -0.54
N ALA A 161 20.69 3.70 0.18
CA ALA A 161 21.13 5.08 0.40
C ALA A 161 21.28 5.85 -0.92
N ASP A 162 21.80 5.20 -1.96
CA ASP A 162 21.96 5.79 -3.30
C ASP A 162 20.60 6.07 -3.97
N GLN A 163 19.65 5.15 -3.86
CA GLN A 163 18.30 5.36 -4.40
C GLN A 163 17.57 6.50 -3.65
N LYS A 164 17.71 6.57 -2.33
CA LYS A 164 17.17 7.70 -1.55
C LYS A 164 17.81 9.02 -1.96
N ALA A 165 19.12 9.06 -2.20
CA ALA A 165 19.80 10.25 -2.69
C ALA A 165 19.27 10.71 -4.05
N LYS A 166 18.99 9.78 -4.97
CA LYS A 166 18.34 10.09 -6.26
C LYS A 166 16.91 10.60 -6.12
N VAL A 167 16.10 9.94 -5.30
CA VAL A 167 14.74 10.40 -4.96
C VAL A 167 14.79 11.83 -4.38
N GLN A 168 15.78 12.12 -3.53
CA GLN A 168 16.01 13.47 -2.99
C GLN A 168 16.36 14.49 -4.07
N GLU A 169 17.28 14.13 -4.99
CA GLU A 169 17.67 14.98 -6.12
C GLU A 169 16.46 15.37 -6.96
N TYR A 170 15.62 14.39 -7.32
CA TYR A 170 14.42 14.62 -8.12
C TYR A 170 13.35 15.43 -7.38
N MET A 171 13.10 15.13 -6.10
CA MET A 171 12.15 15.91 -5.31
C MET A 171 12.65 17.34 -5.06
N THR A 172 13.96 17.54 -4.88
CA THR A 172 14.54 18.89 -4.77
C THR A 172 14.25 19.71 -6.02
N ALA A 173 14.42 19.13 -7.22
CA ALA A 173 14.09 19.80 -8.47
C ALA A 173 12.58 20.14 -8.57
N ALA A 174 11.70 19.29 -8.03
CA ALA A 174 10.27 19.59 -7.95
C ALA A 174 9.97 20.74 -6.98
N VAL A 175 10.63 20.77 -5.81
CA VAL A 175 10.52 21.87 -4.84
C VAL A 175 10.97 23.19 -5.47
N GLU A 176 12.14 23.24 -6.10
CA GLU A 176 12.67 24.43 -6.78
C GLU A 176 11.72 24.95 -7.88
N ALA A 177 11.10 24.04 -8.65
CA ALA A 177 10.10 24.41 -9.65
C ALA A 177 8.84 25.01 -9.01
N GLY A 178 8.37 24.42 -7.91
CA GLY A 178 7.23 24.92 -7.14
C GLY A 178 7.50 26.30 -6.53
N GLU A 179 8.68 26.53 -5.97
CA GLU A 179 9.13 27.83 -5.46
C GLU A 179 9.12 28.89 -6.56
N SER A 180 9.65 28.57 -7.74
CA SER A 180 9.62 29.48 -8.90
C SER A 180 8.19 29.85 -9.31
N GLY A 181 7.26 28.89 -9.31
CA GLY A 181 5.84 29.17 -9.52
C GLY A 181 5.24 30.08 -8.45
N GLY A 182 5.57 29.84 -7.18
CA GLY A 182 5.15 30.66 -6.04
C GLY A 182 5.63 32.11 -6.13
N GLU A 183 6.85 32.34 -6.59
CA GLU A 183 7.40 33.70 -6.86
C GLU A 183 6.62 34.43 -7.95
N MET A 184 6.00 33.70 -8.88
CA MET A 184 5.11 34.24 -9.92
C MET A 184 3.66 34.41 -9.45
N GLY A 185 3.35 34.14 -8.17
CA GLY A 185 2.01 34.28 -7.59
C GLY A 185 1.10 33.06 -7.77
N MET A 186 1.67 31.91 -8.14
CA MET A 186 0.96 30.63 -8.28
C MET A 186 0.96 29.84 -6.97
N ASP A 187 0.24 28.73 -6.93
CA ASP A 187 0.43 27.77 -5.84
C ASP A 187 1.84 27.17 -5.93
N ALA A 188 2.53 27.06 -4.80
CA ALA A 188 3.89 26.52 -4.72
C ALA A 188 3.91 24.99 -4.84
N VAL A 189 3.39 24.45 -5.94
CA VAL A 189 3.37 23.02 -6.25
C VAL A 189 4.22 22.79 -7.48
N GLY A 190 5.23 21.93 -7.36
CA GLY A 190 6.11 21.56 -8.45
C GLY A 190 6.14 20.06 -8.68
N ALA A 191 6.50 19.67 -9.89
CA ALA A 191 6.56 18.29 -10.33
C ALA A 191 7.67 18.08 -11.35
N VAL A 192 8.28 16.89 -11.33
CA VAL A 192 9.23 16.44 -12.33
C VAL A 192 8.91 15.02 -12.79
N ILE A 193 9.13 14.75 -14.07
CA ILE A 193 9.04 13.41 -14.66
C ILE A 193 10.44 12.93 -14.97
N VAL A 194 10.74 11.70 -14.56
CA VAL A 194 12.05 11.07 -14.66
C VAL A 194 11.96 9.79 -15.49
N ASP A 195 12.91 9.61 -16.39
CA ASP A 195 13.13 8.34 -17.07
C ASP A 195 13.89 7.39 -16.14
N PRO A 196 13.28 6.28 -15.66
CA PRO A 196 13.95 5.37 -14.75
C PRO A 196 15.06 4.55 -15.43
N GLU A 197 15.13 4.50 -16.76
CA GLU A 197 16.20 3.80 -17.49
C GLU A 197 17.46 4.67 -17.63
N SER A 198 17.28 5.95 -17.97
CA SER A 198 18.42 6.88 -18.12
C SER A 198 18.72 7.70 -16.86
N GLU A 199 17.88 7.59 -15.82
CA GLU A 199 17.95 8.38 -14.58
C GLU A 199 17.93 9.90 -14.81
N GLN A 200 17.32 10.36 -15.91
CA GLN A 200 17.28 11.77 -16.28
C GLN A 200 15.90 12.38 -16.04
N ILE A 201 15.89 13.64 -15.60
CA ILE A 201 14.68 14.46 -15.58
C ILE A 201 14.33 14.82 -17.03
N VAL A 202 13.18 14.36 -17.50
CA VAL A 202 12.68 14.60 -18.85
C VAL A 202 11.69 15.75 -18.92
N ALA A 203 10.95 16.03 -17.85
CA ALA A 203 10.08 17.19 -17.75
C ALA A 203 10.12 17.80 -16.35
N VAL A 204 10.03 19.13 -16.28
CA VAL A 204 9.91 19.91 -15.05
C VAL A 204 8.73 20.85 -15.23
N GLY A 205 7.83 20.92 -14.26
CA GLY A 205 6.67 21.79 -14.29
C GLY A 205 6.26 22.25 -12.89
N HIS A 206 5.49 23.33 -12.84
CA HIS A 206 4.86 23.81 -11.62
C HIS A 206 3.41 24.19 -11.89
N ASP A 207 2.67 24.53 -10.84
CA ASP A 207 1.31 25.02 -10.97
C ASP A 207 1.26 26.28 -11.85
N CYS A 208 0.43 26.22 -12.88
CA CYS A 208 0.20 27.29 -13.85
C CYS A 208 -1.28 27.73 -13.87
N LYS A 209 -2.06 27.46 -12.80
CA LYS A 209 -3.45 27.91 -12.64
C LYS A 209 -3.59 29.43 -12.65
N CYS A 210 -4.18 29.97 -13.70
CA CYS A 210 -4.58 31.38 -13.72
C CYS A 210 -6.11 31.48 -13.84
N GLY A 211 -6.67 32.67 -13.63
CA GLY A 211 -8.12 32.88 -13.65
C GLY A 211 -8.83 32.39 -14.94
N SER A 212 -8.09 32.24 -16.06
CA SER A 212 -8.60 31.69 -17.31
C SER A 212 -8.43 30.17 -17.48
N HIS A 213 -7.64 29.50 -16.64
CA HIS A 213 -7.42 28.06 -16.73
C HIS A 213 -7.13 27.41 -15.36
N PRO A 214 -8.17 26.99 -14.62
CA PRO A 214 -8.03 26.46 -13.26
C PRO A 214 -7.48 25.03 -13.21
N LEU A 215 -7.33 24.35 -14.36
CA LEU A 215 -6.90 22.94 -14.40
C LEU A 215 -5.39 22.75 -14.61
N HIS A 216 -4.61 23.84 -14.69
CA HIS A 216 -3.16 23.78 -14.92
C HIS A 216 -2.37 23.47 -13.63
N HIS A 217 -2.70 22.36 -12.99
CA HIS A 217 -1.92 21.83 -11.88
C HIS A 217 -0.55 21.35 -12.36
N ALA A 218 0.46 21.35 -11.49
CA ALA A 218 1.83 20.93 -11.83
C ALA A 218 1.89 19.57 -12.57
N VAL A 219 1.09 18.59 -12.13
CA VAL A 219 0.99 17.27 -12.79
C VAL A 219 0.45 17.37 -14.23
N MET A 220 -0.59 18.17 -14.45
CA MET A 220 -1.17 18.36 -15.77
C MET A 220 -0.20 19.09 -16.71
N VAL A 221 0.53 20.07 -16.17
CA VAL A 221 1.60 20.78 -16.88
C VAL A 221 2.70 19.80 -17.30
N CYS A 222 3.17 18.94 -16.40
CA CYS A 222 4.17 17.91 -16.74
C CYS A 222 3.67 16.91 -17.80
N ILE A 223 2.41 16.48 -17.74
CA ILE A 223 1.80 15.60 -18.75
C ILE A 223 1.80 16.26 -20.13
N ASP A 224 1.37 17.53 -20.19
CA ASP A 224 1.32 18.26 -21.45
C ASP A 224 2.72 18.57 -21.98
N LEU A 225 3.67 18.91 -21.11
CA LEU A 225 5.10 19.04 -21.44
C LEU A 225 5.63 17.75 -22.06
N MET A 226 5.36 16.59 -21.47
CA MET A 226 5.73 15.29 -22.05
C MET A 226 5.12 15.08 -23.43
N ALA A 227 3.85 15.46 -23.62
CA ALA A 227 3.22 15.43 -24.93
C ALA A 227 3.92 16.38 -25.94
N CYS A 228 4.29 17.60 -25.54
CA CYS A 228 5.10 18.52 -26.35
C CYS A 228 6.44 17.90 -26.75
N GLY A 229 7.13 17.24 -25.81
CA GLY A 229 8.41 16.54 -26.06
C GLY A 229 8.29 15.39 -27.07
N GLN A 230 7.08 14.88 -27.29
CA GLN A 230 6.73 13.83 -28.26
C GLN A 230 6.10 14.38 -29.55
N GLY A 231 6.07 15.70 -29.73
CA GLY A 231 5.51 16.35 -30.93
C GLY A 231 3.99 16.57 -30.88
N GLY A 232 3.36 16.37 -29.73
CA GLY A 232 1.97 16.74 -29.44
C GLY A 232 1.90 17.99 -28.57
N GLY A 233 1.10 17.92 -27.49
CA GLY A 233 0.92 19.01 -26.53
C GLY A 233 -0.12 20.05 -26.96
N ALA A 234 -0.82 20.64 -26.00
CA ALA A 234 -1.90 21.60 -26.23
C ALA A 234 -1.51 23.03 -25.84
N TYR A 235 -0.58 23.21 -24.90
CA TYR A 235 -0.28 24.52 -24.32
C TYR A 235 1.19 24.94 -24.50
N ASN A 236 1.42 26.25 -24.44
CA ASN A 236 2.75 26.84 -24.47
C ASN A 236 3.13 27.37 -23.07
N TYR A 237 4.25 26.87 -22.55
CA TYR A 237 4.80 27.22 -21.24
C TYR A 237 6.06 28.11 -21.29
N GLU A 238 6.45 28.67 -22.44
CA GLU A 238 7.65 29.52 -22.59
C GLU A 238 7.68 30.73 -21.64
N LYS A 239 6.51 31.20 -21.19
CA LYS A 239 6.40 32.27 -20.19
C LYS A 239 6.79 31.84 -18.77
N TYR A 240 7.00 30.55 -18.53
CA TYR A 240 7.34 29.96 -17.23
C TYR A 240 8.75 29.36 -17.30
N PRO A 241 9.79 30.09 -16.85
CA PRO A 241 11.19 29.67 -17.06
C PRO A 241 11.56 28.31 -16.46
N ALA A 242 10.89 27.91 -15.38
CA ALA A 242 11.10 26.60 -14.75
C ALA A 242 10.45 25.44 -15.51
N CYS A 243 9.40 25.71 -16.31
CA CYS A 243 8.70 24.69 -17.09
C CYS A 243 9.51 24.30 -18.33
N ARG A 244 9.96 23.05 -18.41
CA ARG A 244 10.81 22.58 -19.51
C ARG A 244 10.62 21.09 -19.78
N VAL A 245 10.92 20.68 -21.01
CA VAL A 245 10.91 19.28 -21.44
C VAL A 245 12.11 18.98 -22.33
N SER A 246 12.67 17.78 -22.18
CA SER A 246 13.71 17.21 -23.05
C SER A 246 13.08 16.27 -24.08
N LYS A 247 13.77 15.97 -25.19
CA LYS A 247 13.27 14.95 -26.13
C LYS A 247 13.12 13.60 -25.44
N THR A 248 11.95 13.00 -25.55
CA THR A 248 11.62 11.70 -24.92
C THR A 248 11.60 10.58 -25.97
N GLY A 249 12.07 9.40 -25.59
CA GLY A 249 12.15 8.25 -26.50
C GLY A 249 10.97 7.28 -26.47
N GLN A 250 10.14 7.28 -25.42
CA GLN A 250 9.07 6.30 -25.27
C GLN A 250 7.74 6.79 -25.89
N PRO A 251 7.00 5.90 -26.59
CA PRO A 251 5.69 6.24 -27.13
C PRO A 251 4.63 6.33 -26.02
N TYR A 252 3.61 7.18 -26.23
CA TYR A 252 2.44 7.32 -25.37
C TYR A 252 2.71 8.03 -24.02
N ILE A 253 3.06 9.32 -24.12
CA ILE A 253 3.09 10.33 -23.05
C ILE A 253 3.95 9.91 -21.85
N CYS A 254 3.35 9.48 -20.73
CA CYS A 254 4.07 9.17 -19.49
C CYS A 254 4.29 7.66 -19.28
N THR A 255 4.08 6.83 -20.31
CA THR A 255 4.27 5.38 -20.21
C THR A 255 5.68 5.07 -19.71
N GLY A 256 5.80 4.30 -18.64
CA GLY A 256 7.09 3.83 -18.13
C GLY A 256 7.89 4.85 -17.29
N TYR A 257 7.45 6.11 -17.20
CA TYR A 257 8.14 7.16 -16.44
C TYR A 257 7.73 7.22 -14.97
N ASP A 258 8.57 7.84 -14.14
CA ASP A 258 8.27 8.14 -12.74
C ASP A 258 7.96 9.63 -12.55
N LEU A 259 6.97 9.95 -11.71
CA LEU A 259 6.63 11.32 -11.32
C LEU A 259 7.09 11.58 -9.89
N TYR A 260 7.72 12.74 -9.65
CA TYR A 260 7.98 13.28 -8.32
C TYR A 260 7.22 14.61 -8.20
N VAL A 261 6.40 14.77 -7.17
CA VAL A 261 5.53 15.94 -6.99
C VAL A 261 5.49 16.38 -5.53
N THR A 262 5.54 17.68 -5.28
CA THR A 262 5.63 18.18 -3.90
C THR A 262 4.36 17.89 -3.08
N GLY A 263 3.19 18.14 -3.66
CA GLY A 263 1.89 17.87 -3.05
C GLY A 263 1.20 16.63 -3.62
N GLU A 264 0.45 15.90 -2.77
CA GLU A 264 -0.36 14.77 -3.20
C GLU A 264 -1.35 15.19 -4.30
N PRO A 265 -1.35 14.51 -5.47
CA PRO A 265 -2.25 14.82 -6.57
C PRO A 265 -3.74 14.67 -6.21
N CYS A 266 -4.55 15.63 -6.64
CA CYS A 266 -6.01 15.55 -6.55
C CYS A 266 -6.60 14.52 -7.53
N VAL A 267 -7.91 14.25 -7.45
CA VAL A 267 -8.63 13.26 -8.28
C VAL A 267 -8.39 13.44 -9.77
N MET A 268 -8.41 14.69 -10.27
CA MET A 268 -8.16 14.99 -11.68
C MET A 268 -6.75 14.56 -12.09
N CYS A 269 -5.74 15.01 -11.36
CA CYS A 269 -4.34 14.71 -11.65
C CYS A 269 -4.06 13.21 -11.54
N ALA A 270 -4.60 12.55 -10.50
CA ALA A 270 -4.47 11.12 -10.30
C ALA A 270 -5.09 10.30 -11.43
N MET A 271 -6.28 10.67 -11.91
CA MET A 271 -6.90 9.98 -13.06
C MET A 271 -6.16 10.27 -14.37
N ALA A 272 -5.61 11.48 -14.55
CA ALA A 272 -4.76 11.78 -15.71
C ALA A 272 -3.53 10.86 -15.77
N LEU A 273 -2.91 10.58 -14.62
CA LEU A 273 -1.77 9.66 -14.51
C LEU A 273 -2.12 8.21 -14.86
N VAL A 274 -3.35 7.77 -14.54
CA VAL A 274 -3.87 6.47 -15.02
C VAL A 274 -3.93 6.47 -16.55
N HIS A 275 -4.49 7.52 -17.15
CA HIS A 275 -4.65 7.63 -18.61
C HIS A 275 -3.33 7.73 -19.37
N THR A 276 -2.30 8.33 -18.77
CA THR A 276 -0.97 8.49 -19.36
C THR A 276 0.00 7.35 -19.03
N ARG A 277 -0.48 6.32 -18.32
CA ARG A 277 0.27 5.09 -18.01
C ARG A 277 1.57 5.32 -17.22
N ILE A 278 1.56 6.27 -16.28
CA ILE A 278 2.70 6.50 -15.38
C ILE A 278 3.11 5.20 -14.69
N LYS A 279 4.41 4.99 -14.46
CA LYS A 279 4.93 3.79 -13.80
C LYS A 279 4.88 3.90 -12.28
N ARG A 280 5.38 5.02 -11.75
CA ARG A 280 5.43 5.27 -10.29
C ARG A 280 5.22 6.75 -9.99
N VAL A 281 4.69 7.04 -8.81
CA VAL A 281 4.54 8.40 -8.29
C VAL A 281 5.14 8.49 -6.89
N PHE A 282 5.91 9.55 -6.65
CA PHE A 282 6.46 9.91 -5.37
C PHE A 282 5.93 11.28 -4.99
N TYR A 283 5.27 11.41 -3.83
CA TYR A 283 4.84 12.70 -3.32
C TYR A 283 5.39 13.02 -1.92
N GLY A 284 5.56 14.31 -1.65
CA GLY A 284 6.11 14.77 -0.38
C GLY A 284 5.06 14.94 0.71
N ALA A 285 4.17 15.92 0.53
CA ALA A 285 3.15 16.29 1.51
C ALA A 285 1.74 15.83 1.09
N PRO A 286 0.90 15.35 2.04
CA PRO A 286 -0.50 15.07 1.76
C PRO A 286 -1.28 16.35 1.41
N SER A 287 -2.39 16.22 0.69
CA SER A 287 -3.27 17.33 0.33
C SER A 287 -4.71 17.07 0.76
N THR A 288 -5.48 18.11 1.09
CA THR A 288 -6.86 17.97 1.59
C THR A 288 -7.81 17.37 0.55
N ASP A 289 -7.46 17.41 -0.73
CA ASP A 289 -8.16 16.83 -1.87
C ASP A 289 -7.39 15.66 -2.52
N GLY A 290 -6.38 15.14 -1.82
CA GLY A 290 -5.47 14.11 -2.28
C GLY A 290 -6.14 12.78 -2.61
N ALA A 291 -5.74 12.19 -3.73
CA ALA A 291 -6.39 11.03 -4.33
C ALA A 291 -5.54 9.75 -4.38
N PHE A 292 -4.41 9.72 -3.66
CA PHE A 292 -3.58 8.53 -3.53
C PHE A 292 -3.55 7.93 -2.13
N GLY A 293 -3.75 8.71 -1.08
CA GLY A 293 -3.83 8.23 0.29
C GLY A 293 -4.78 9.03 1.18
N THR A 294 -4.98 10.34 0.92
CA THR A 294 -5.75 11.19 1.84
C THR A 294 -7.26 10.94 1.76
N LYS A 295 -7.88 11.05 0.58
CA LYS A 295 -9.33 10.79 0.39
C LYS A 295 -9.63 9.58 -0.45
N PHE A 296 -8.78 9.31 -1.44
CA PHE A 296 -8.96 8.21 -2.38
C PHE A 296 -7.65 7.46 -2.58
N LYS A 297 -7.74 6.29 -3.22
CA LYS A 297 -6.59 5.49 -3.66
C LYS A 297 -6.82 5.10 -5.11
N ILE A 298 -6.78 6.10 -6.00
CA ILE A 298 -7.15 5.93 -7.42
C ILE A 298 -6.25 4.90 -8.12
N HIS A 299 -4.96 4.89 -7.78
CA HIS A 299 -3.98 3.95 -8.31
C HIS A 299 -4.24 2.48 -7.98
N LEU A 300 -5.18 2.19 -7.06
CA LEU A 300 -5.54 0.85 -6.60
C LEU A 300 -6.98 0.44 -6.96
N GLN A 301 -7.70 1.25 -7.76
CA GLN A 301 -9.08 0.94 -8.12
C GLN A 301 -9.14 -0.21 -9.12
N LYS A 302 -9.68 -1.35 -8.68
CA LYS A 302 -9.71 -2.64 -9.41
C LYS A 302 -10.37 -2.56 -10.79
N ASP A 303 -11.32 -1.64 -10.98
CA ASP A 303 -12.06 -1.46 -12.23
C ASP A 303 -11.33 -0.57 -13.26
N LEU A 304 -10.16 -0.01 -12.91
CA LEU A 304 -9.33 0.75 -13.82
C LEU A 304 -8.37 -0.15 -14.60
N ASN A 305 -8.05 0.26 -15.83
CA ASN A 305 -7.26 -0.54 -16.77
C ASN A 305 -5.73 -0.38 -16.61
N HIS A 306 -5.27 0.50 -15.72
CA HIS A 306 -3.86 0.73 -15.43
C HIS A 306 -3.67 0.98 -13.92
N HIS A 307 -2.66 0.34 -13.35
CA HIS A 307 -2.31 0.43 -11.93
C HIS A 307 -0.81 0.76 -11.83
N PHE A 308 -0.43 1.53 -10.82
CA PHE A 308 0.95 1.99 -10.63
C PHE A 308 1.29 2.13 -9.15
N GLU A 309 2.59 2.15 -8.86
CA GLU A 309 3.09 2.27 -7.49
C GLU A 309 3.07 3.73 -7.05
N VAL A 310 2.60 3.99 -5.82
CA VAL A 310 2.65 5.32 -5.22
C VAL A 310 3.40 5.26 -3.92
N TYR A 311 4.27 6.24 -3.70
CA TYR A 311 5.04 6.41 -2.49
C TYR A 311 4.85 7.82 -1.91
N GLU A 312 4.84 7.91 -0.60
CA GLU A 312 4.62 9.14 0.15
C GLU A 312 5.76 9.47 1.12
N GLY A 313 5.77 10.73 1.58
CA GLY A 313 6.64 11.20 2.66
C GLY A 313 8.01 11.70 2.19
N VAL A 314 8.27 11.75 0.89
CA VAL A 314 9.56 12.17 0.33
C VAL A 314 9.82 13.65 0.62
N MET A 315 10.82 13.96 1.43
CA MET A 315 11.15 15.35 1.82
C MET A 315 9.92 16.14 2.29
N ARG A 316 9.02 15.49 3.07
CA ARG A 316 7.72 16.06 3.46
C ARG A 316 7.82 17.49 3.97
N ASN A 317 8.76 17.78 4.85
CA ASN A 317 8.94 19.11 5.44
C ASN A 317 9.28 20.19 4.40
N ALA A 318 10.10 19.84 3.39
CA ALA A 318 10.44 20.76 2.30
C ALA A 318 9.30 20.95 1.29
N CYS A 319 8.35 20.01 1.26
CA CYS A 319 7.19 20.05 0.37
C CYS A 319 5.96 20.72 1.02
N GLU A 320 5.96 20.90 2.35
CA GLU A 320 4.91 21.60 3.08
C GLU A 320 5.02 23.11 2.86
N PHE A 321 4.26 23.63 1.90
CA PHE A 321 4.09 25.07 1.76
C PHE A 321 2.89 25.55 2.59
N PRO A 322 3.02 26.67 3.34
CA PRO A 322 1.90 27.23 4.07
C PRO A 322 0.80 27.62 3.08
N GLN A 323 -0.29 26.85 3.08
CA GLN A 323 -1.50 27.19 2.32
C GLN A 323 -1.98 28.55 2.83
N LYS A 324 -1.89 29.58 1.98
CA LYS A 324 -2.49 30.88 2.28
C LYS A 324 -4.00 30.71 2.18
N TYR A 325 -4.65 30.61 3.32
CA TYR A 325 -6.09 30.72 3.47
C TYR A 325 -6.53 32.18 3.30
#